data_AF-D6BI43-F1
#
_entry.id   AF-D6BI43-F1
#
_cell.length_a   1.000
_cell.length_b   1.000
_cell.length_c   1.000
_cell.angle_alpha   90.00
_cell.angle_beta   90.00
_cell.angle_gamma   90.00
#
_symmetry.space_group_name_H-M   'P 1'
#
loop_
_entity.id
_entity.type
_entity.pdbx_description
1 polymer ?
#
loop_
_entity_poly.entity_id
_entity_poly.type
_entity_poly.pdbx_seq_one_letter_code
_entity_poly.pdbx_strand_id
1 'polypeptide(L)'
;MKKIFLAIMFCILSIFTFANDWEFGSEGEHIIPLKGSNMSIKKEKITLKLIPDGMLVNVKFVFDSPNAENKIIGFVTPESGNGEEEDETTKPKRKPEPLNIKNFKTTVNGKEVKSNVELLSKLLSKGVLDNNIIKEYTEKEKTFYNYVYYFNADFKQGENVVEHSYFYTGSYGIYERDFEYVVTTISKWKNKTVEDFEIEVHPGNYFVKLPYSFWKDNKKINWEIVGKGKMVTIASTKKSNDEDATGLERYGIIYLKLDNGSVRYRTKNFSPSEDFYMTRMDNILGFEYGYPEGKVQGYKFKDKYFEILREVAYSNHSEIVDSLKNLSDKDLDIVRNYPYALAGYNFARKDLKSYFSQFIWYSPVSKNVKIDPNLDNIAEAVDEIREKRYK
;
A
#
# COMPACT_ATOMS: atom_id res chain seq x y z
N MET A 1 45.34 -21.00 -9.83
CA MET A 1 45.23 -20.44 -8.45
C MET A 1 44.34 -19.21 -8.38
N LYS A 2 44.59 -18.10 -9.11
CA LYS A 2 43.72 -16.89 -9.08
C LYS A 2 42.23 -17.16 -9.32
N LYS A 3 41.88 -18.02 -10.29
CA LYS A 3 40.47 -18.34 -10.61
C LYS A 3 39.75 -19.12 -9.51
N ILE A 4 40.45 -20.04 -8.84
CA ILE A 4 39.92 -20.82 -7.71
C ILE A 4 39.74 -19.92 -6.48
N PHE A 5 40.69 -19.01 -6.25
CA PHE A 5 40.60 -18.02 -5.17
C PHE A 5 39.44 -17.06 -5.38
N LEU A 6 39.21 -16.58 -6.61
CA LEU A 6 38.04 -15.75 -6.96
C LEU A 6 36.71 -16.49 -6.78
N ALA A 7 36.64 -17.77 -7.15
CA ALA A 7 35.45 -18.59 -6.94
C ALA A 7 35.16 -18.81 -5.45
N ILE A 8 36.20 -19.08 -4.64
CA ILE A 8 36.06 -19.22 -3.19
C ILE A 8 35.63 -17.89 -2.55
N MET A 9 36.20 -16.77 -3.00
CA MET A 9 35.83 -15.44 -2.51
C MET A 9 34.38 -15.09 -2.89
N PHE A 10 33.93 -15.45 -4.09
CA PHE A 10 32.54 -15.30 -4.53
C PHE A 10 31.59 -16.17 -3.68
N CYS A 11 31.93 -17.44 -3.46
CA CYS A 11 31.15 -18.34 -2.61
C CYS A 11 31.04 -17.84 -1.16
N ILE A 12 32.12 -17.28 -0.60
CA ILE A 12 32.13 -16.71 0.76
C ILE A 12 31.29 -15.42 0.84
N LEU A 13 31.27 -14.59 -0.21
CA LEU A 13 30.44 -13.38 -0.27
C LEU A 13 28.94 -13.68 -0.40
N SER A 14 28.56 -14.77 -1.08
CA SER A 14 27.17 -15.22 -1.22
C SER A 14 26.57 -15.86 0.05
N ILE A 15 27.37 -16.19 1.07
CA ILE A 15 26.86 -16.69 2.36
C ILE A 15 26.36 -15.54 3.27
N PHE A 16 26.67 -14.29 2.91
CA PHE A 16 26.24 -13.09 3.63
C PHE A 16 25.06 -12.37 2.95
N THR A 17 24.53 -12.89 1.85
CA THR A 17 23.32 -12.37 1.24
C THR A 17 22.11 -13.06 1.87
N PHE A 18 21.49 -12.39 2.84
CA PHE A 18 20.14 -12.73 3.26
C PHE A 18 19.18 -12.27 2.16
N ALA A 19 18.38 -13.19 1.63
CA ALA A 19 17.25 -12.82 0.80
C ALA A 19 16.13 -12.37 1.75
N ASN A 20 15.97 -11.05 1.90
CA ASN A 20 14.77 -10.51 2.51
C ASN A 20 13.74 -10.32 1.39
N ASP A 21 12.72 -11.17 1.38
CA ASP A 21 11.62 -11.13 0.42
C ASP A 21 10.67 -9.94 0.67
N TRP A 22 10.94 -9.16 1.73
CA TRP A 22 10.19 -8.00 2.18
C TRP A 22 11.12 -6.91 2.74
N GLU A 23 10.97 -5.69 2.25
CA GLU A 23 11.59 -4.48 2.76
C GLU A 23 10.53 -3.65 3.49
N PHE A 24 10.74 -3.43 4.78
CA PHE A 24 9.83 -2.62 5.58
C PHE A 24 10.13 -1.14 5.35
N GLY A 25 9.10 -0.38 4.95
CA GLY A 25 9.17 1.06 4.76
C GLY A 25 8.50 1.81 5.90
N SER A 26 8.48 3.14 5.78
CA SER A 26 7.70 3.97 6.71
C SER A 26 6.21 3.83 6.47
N GLU A 27 5.44 4.29 7.44
CA GLU A 27 3.98 4.37 7.37
C GLU A 27 3.52 5.83 7.41
N GLY A 28 2.33 6.09 6.87
CA GLY A 28 1.62 7.32 7.15
C GLY A 28 1.00 7.25 8.54
N GLU A 29 1.03 8.34 9.27
CA GLU A 29 0.41 8.41 10.59
C GLU A 29 -0.47 9.65 10.73
N HIS A 30 -1.13 9.80 11.88
CA HIS A 30 -2.01 10.93 12.16
C HIS A 30 -1.57 11.63 13.44
N ILE A 31 -1.87 12.94 13.49
CA ILE A 31 -1.52 13.82 14.61
C ILE A 31 -2.10 13.30 15.93
N ILE A 32 -1.28 13.30 16.97
CA ILE A 32 -1.70 13.01 18.34
C ILE A 32 -1.91 14.28 19.17
N PRO A 33 -2.95 14.31 20.02
CA PRO A 33 -3.12 15.39 20.97
C PRO A 33 -2.01 15.35 22.04
N LEU A 34 -1.47 16.53 22.38
CA LEU A 34 -0.59 16.72 23.53
C LEU A 34 -1.40 17.23 24.73
N LYS A 35 -0.83 17.11 25.94
CA LYS A 35 -1.52 17.29 27.23
C LYS A 35 -2.45 18.51 27.25
N GLY A 36 -3.73 18.28 27.58
CA GLY A 36 -4.72 19.35 27.74
C GLY A 36 -5.33 19.91 26.45
N SER A 37 -5.17 19.25 25.29
CA SER A 37 -5.86 19.67 24.07
C SER A 37 -7.34 19.28 24.09
N ASN A 38 -8.21 20.14 24.60
CA ASN A 38 -9.66 20.05 24.45
C ASN A 38 -10.12 20.50 23.04
N MET A 39 -9.35 20.11 22.00
CA MET A 39 -9.59 20.45 20.61
C MET A 39 -10.32 19.29 19.92
N SER A 40 -11.29 19.61 19.07
CA SER A 40 -11.93 18.64 18.18
C SER A 40 -11.41 18.80 16.76
N ILE A 41 -11.50 17.72 15.98
CA ILE A 41 -11.25 17.76 14.54
C ILE A 41 -12.59 17.99 13.85
N LYS A 42 -12.77 19.17 13.26
CA LYS A 42 -13.94 19.46 12.44
C LYS A 42 -13.83 18.82 11.08
N LYS A 43 -12.67 18.96 10.44
CA LYS A 43 -12.45 18.42 9.09
C LYS A 43 -11.10 17.75 8.99
N GLU A 44 -11.07 16.65 8.27
CA GLU A 44 -9.85 16.00 7.84
C GLU A 44 -9.97 15.66 6.35
N LYS A 45 -8.96 16.06 5.58
CA LYS A 45 -8.79 15.63 4.19
C LYS A 45 -7.42 15.02 4.01
N ILE A 46 -7.38 13.73 3.69
CA ILE A 46 -6.16 13.00 3.34
C ILE A 46 -6.13 12.84 1.82
N THR A 47 -5.01 13.21 1.20
CA THR A 47 -4.74 12.98 -0.23
C THR A 47 -3.48 12.12 -0.35
N LEU A 48 -3.67 10.92 -0.86
CA LEU A 48 -2.63 9.91 -1.07
C LEU A 48 -2.36 9.81 -2.57
N LYS A 49 -1.17 10.17 -3.03
CA LYS A 49 -0.78 10.06 -4.43
C LYS A 49 0.36 9.05 -4.62
N LEU A 50 0.00 7.93 -5.21
CA LEU A 50 0.94 6.84 -5.50
C LEU A 50 1.87 7.24 -6.63
N ILE A 51 3.16 7.03 -6.42
CA ILE A 51 4.23 7.20 -7.40
C ILE A 51 5.08 5.92 -7.44
N PRO A 52 5.99 5.75 -8.43
CA PRO A 52 6.77 4.52 -8.55
C PRO A 52 7.53 4.14 -7.28
N ASP A 53 8.08 5.13 -6.58
CA ASP A 53 8.96 4.90 -5.42
C ASP A 53 8.23 4.91 -4.08
N GLY A 54 6.93 5.22 -4.03
CA GLY A 54 6.17 5.31 -2.79
C GLY A 54 4.93 6.17 -2.86
N MET A 55 4.56 6.80 -1.74
CA MET A 55 3.36 7.59 -1.56
C MET A 55 3.68 9.03 -1.22
N LEU A 56 3.11 9.97 -1.98
CA LEU A 56 3.07 11.38 -1.62
C LEU A 56 1.79 11.63 -0.81
N VAL A 57 1.97 12.12 0.41
CA VAL A 57 0.86 12.43 1.31
C VAL A 57 0.69 13.92 1.42
N ASN A 58 -0.56 14.38 1.36
CA ASN A 58 -0.99 15.67 1.85
C ASN A 58 -2.18 15.45 2.78
N VAL A 59 -2.07 15.86 4.04
CA VAL A 59 -3.19 15.82 4.98
C VAL A 59 -3.48 17.21 5.51
N LYS A 60 -4.77 17.55 5.53
CA LYS A 60 -5.28 18.82 6.02
C LYS A 60 -6.26 18.58 7.15
N PHE A 61 -5.96 19.15 8.31
CA PHE A 61 -6.82 19.16 9.49
C PHE A 61 -7.41 20.56 9.69
N VAL A 62 -8.68 20.62 10.05
CA VAL A 62 -9.33 21.80 10.62
C VAL A 62 -9.68 21.48 12.06
N PHE A 63 -8.92 22.02 12.99
CA PHE A 63 -9.16 21.90 14.42
C PHE A 63 -10.08 23.01 14.92
N ASP A 64 -10.88 22.72 15.93
CA ASP A 64 -11.61 23.73 16.70
C ASP A 64 -11.04 23.83 18.11
N SER A 65 -10.55 25.01 18.46
CA SER A 65 -9.84 25.27 19.71
C SER A 65 -10.67 26.15 20.63
N PRO A 66 -10.84 25.77 21.92
CA PRO A 66 -11.69 26.54 22.84
C PRO A 66 -11.08 27.90 23.23
N ASN A 67 -9.76 28.00 23.24
CA ASN A 67 -9.01 29.19 23.64
C ASN A 67 -7.88 29.46 22.64
N ALA A 68 -7.39 30.71 22.61
CA ALA A 68 -6.14 31.03 21.93
C ALA A 68 -4.95 30.64 22.82
N GLU A 69 -4.03 29.84 22.31
CA GLU A 69 -2.90 29.32 23.08
C GLU A 69 -1.79 28.80 22.16
N ASN A 70 -0.54 28.85 22.64
CA ASN A 70 0.56 28.17 21.98
C ASN A 70 0.42 26.67 22.20
N LYS A 71 0.38 25.91 21.11
CA LYS A 71 0.24 24.45 21.12
C LYS A 71 1.51 23.81 20.61
N ILE A 72 1.95 22.77 21.31
CA ILE A 72 2.87 21.78 20.77
C ILE A 72 2.00 20.69 20.13
N ILE A 73 2.30 20.30 18.90
CA ILE A 73 1.54 19.29 18.15
C ILE A 73 2.52 18.25 17.62
N GLY A 74 2.17 16.97 17.76
CA GLY A 74 3.01 15.84 17.37
C GLY A 74 2.36 14.93 16.34
N PHE A 75 3.15 14.45 15.39
CA PHE A 75 2.84 13.39 14.45
C PHE A 75 3.79 12.24 14.76
N VAL A 76 3.25 11.14 15.30
CA VAL A 76 4.05 9.95 15.59
C VAL A 76 4.24 9.16 14.30
N THR A 77 5.27 8.33 14.21
CA THR A 77 5.49 7.38 13.12
C THR A 77 6.45 6.31 13.63
N PRO A 78 6.24 5.02 13.33
CA PRO A 78 7.23 4.01 13.61
C PRO A 78 8.49 4.26 12.78
N GLU A 79 9.62 3.74 13.24
CA GLU A 79 10.82 3.59 12.40
C GLU A 79 10.57 2.67 11.19
N SER A 80 11.41 2.77 10.15
CA SER A 80 11.41 1.78 9.08
C SER A 80 12.27 0.58 9.49
N GLY A 81 11.68 -0.49 10.00
CA GLY A 81 12.42 -1.63 10.59
C GLY A 81 11.83 -2.99 10.24
N ASN A 82 12.70 -4.01 10.18
CA ASN A 82 12.36 -5.38 9.82
C ASN A 82 11.53 -6.06 10.93
N GLY A 83 10.26 -6.39 10.67
CA GLY A 83 9.39 -7.11 11.60
C GLY A 83 9.80 -8.57 11.93
N GLU A 84 10.99 -9.02 11.53
CA GLU A 84 11.52 -10.33 11.86
C GLU A 84 12.53 -10.19 13.02
N GLU A 85 12.15 -10.74 14.18
CA GLU A 85 12.86 -10.69 15.48
C GLU A 85 12.63 -9.43 16.35
N GLU A 86 11.60 -8.62 16.13
CA GLU A 86 11.32 -7.46 17.00
C GLU A 86 10.41 -7.79 18.19
N ASP A 87 11.02 -8.05 19.34
CA ASP A 87 10.33 -8.23 20.61
C ASP A 87 10.97 -7.37 21.73
N GLU A 88 10.35 -7.40 22.91
CA GLU A 88 10.81 -6.60 24.06
C GLU A 88 12.26 -6.90 24.49
N THR A 89 12.80 -8.07 24.10
CA THR A 89 14.14 -8.55 24.47
C THR A 89 15.22 -8.22 23.43
N THR A 90 14.84 -8.06 22.17
CA THR A 90 15.76 -7.73 21.07
C THR A 90 15.87 -6.22 20.85
N LYS A 91 14.77 -5.46 21.03
CA LYS A 91 14.76 -3.99 20.89
C LYS A 91 15.88 -3.29 21.68
N PRO A 92 16.12 -3.57 22.98
CA PRO A 92 17.14 -2.86 23.76
C PRO A 92 18.58 -3.08 23.26
N LYS A 93 18.81 -4.10 22.43
CA LYS A 93 20.14 -4.46 21.92
C LYS A 93 20.46 -3.82 20.56
N ARG A 94 19.47 -3.24 19.88
CA ARG A 94 19.65 -2.59 18.57
C ARG A 94 19.54 -1.08 18.66
N LYS A 95 19.94 -0.41 17.58
CA LYS A 95 19.73 1.04 17.41
C LYS A 95 18.39 1.28 16.71
N PRO A 96 17.76 2.45 16.92
CA PRO A 96 16.63 2.87 16.10
C PRO A 96 17.03 2.94 14.63
N GLU A 97 16.22 2.36 13.78
CA GLU A 97 16.28 2.46 12.34
C GLU A 97 15.83 3.85 11.88
N PRO A 98 16.24 4.29 10.66
CA PRO A 98 15.78 5.57 10.13
C PRO A 98 14.27 5.59 9.93
N LEU A 99 13.68 6.78 9.76
CA LEU A 99 12.24 6.89 9.51
C LEU A 99 11.83 6.62 8.08
N ASN A 100 12.72 6.82 7.10
CA ASN A 100 12.42 6.82 5.66
C ASN A 100 11.30 7.77 5.17
N ILE A 101 10.80 8.67 6.02
CA ILE A 101 9.95 9.81 5.62
C ILE A 101 10.83 10.94 5.08
N LYS A 102 10.47 11.45 3.89
CA LYS A 102 11.21 12.52 3.20
C LYS A 102 10.36 13.76 3.03
N ASN A 103 11.02 14.92 3.01
CA ASN A 103 10.42 16.22 2.72
C ASN A 103 9.20 16.56 3.58
N PHE A 104 9.22 16.17 4.87
CA PHE A 104 8.16 16.50 5.81
C PHE A 104 8.08 18.02 5.99
N LYS A 105 6.90 18.58 5.69
CA LYS A 105 6.60 20.00 5.86
C LYS A 105 5.29 20.16 6.59
N THR A 106 5.24 21.19 7.44
CA THR A 106 4.04 21.58 8.18
C THR A 106 3.72 23.03 7.89
N THR A 107 2.44 23.32 7.62
CA THR A 107 1.93 24.69 7.67
C THR A 107 0.78 24.79 8.67
N VAL A 108 0.72 25.91 9.38
CA VAL A 108 -0.35 26.24 10.31
C VAL A 108 -0.95 27.57 9.89
N ASN A 109 -2.26 27.59 9.62
CA ASN A 109 -2.98 28.76 9.14
C ASN A 109 -2.30 29.42 7.92
N GLY A 110 -1.77 28.60 7.01
CA GLY A 110 -1.07 29.02 5.79
C GLY A 110 0.37 29.49 5.98
N LYS A 111 0.93 29.41 7.20
CA LYS A 111 2.33 29.75 7.49
C LYS A 111 3.14 28.49 7.75
N GLU A 112 4.27 28.34 7.08
CA GLU A 112 5.19 27.24 7.35
C GLU A 112 5.77 27.36 8.77
N VAL A 113 5.77 26.24 9.50
CA VAL A 113 6.35 26.14 10.84
C VAL A 113 7.47 25.11 10.83
N LYS A 114 8.50 25.36 11.64
CA LYS A 114 9.62 24.42 11.75
C LYS A 114 9.20 23.19 12.53
N SER A 115 9.18 22.03 11.86
CA SER A 115 9.02 20.72 12.50
C SER A 115 10.37 20.20 12.98
N ASN A 116 10.40 19.71 14.22
CA ASN A 116 11.54 18.98 14.80
C ASN A 116 11.21 17.49 14.80
N VAL A 117 12.22 16.63 14.72
CA VAL A 117 12.05 15.17 14.78
C VAL A 117 12.90 14.62 15.92
N GLU A 118 12.29 13.83 16.80
CA GLU A 118 12.94 13.13 17.91
C GLU A 118 12.33 11.74 18.10
N LEU A 119 13.01 10.87 18.86
CA LEU A 119 12.39 9.64 19.36
C LEU A 119 11.23 9.96 20.30
N LEU A 120 10.14 9.21 20.19
CA LEU A 120 8.95 9.39 21.01
C LEU A 120 9.26 9.27 22.51
N SER A 121 10.08 8.31 22.92
CA SER A 121 10.60 8.17 24.29
C SER A 121 11.23 9.45 24.87
N LYS A 122 11.93 10.25 24.05
CA LYS A 122 12.47 11.56 24.49
C LYS A 122 11.37 12.59 24.72
N LEU A 123 10.29 12.53 23.95
CA LEU A 123 9.13 13.39 24.16
C LEU A 123 8.30 12.94 25.38
N LEU A 124 8.12 11.62 25.56
CA LEU A 124 7.40 11.04 26.71
C LEU A 124 8.06 11.45 28.04
N SER A 125 9.39 11.39 28.12
CA SER A 125 10.13 11.81 29.33
C SER A 125 10.03 13.31 29.67
N LYS A 126 9.63 14.16 28.71
CA LYS A 126 9.42 15.61 28.93
C LYS A 126 8.04 15.93 29.55
N GLY A 127 7.15 14.96 29.69
CA GLY A 127 5.83 15.15 30.34
C GLY A 127 4.84 16.03 29.57
N VAL A 128 5.03 16.17 28.26
CA VAL A 128 4.20 17.01 27.36
C VAL A 128 2.96 16.28 26.81
N LEU A 129 2.82 14.98 27.09
CA LEU A 129 1.72 14.11 26.66
C LEU A 129 0.75 13.79 27.81
N ASP A 130 -0.51 13.49 27.49
CA ASP A 130 -1.48 13.00 28.48
C ASP A 130 -1.10 11.60 28.98
N ASN A 131 -1.29 11.30 30.27
CA ASN A 131 -0.87 10.03 30.90
C ASN A 131 -1.43 8.77 30.21
N ASN A 132 -2.68 8.84 29.71
CA ASN A 132 -3.28 7.71 28.99
C ASN A 132 -2.58 7.46 27.64
N ILE A 133 -2.21 8.53 26.94
CA ILE A 133 -1.46 8.48 25.69
C ILE A 133 -0.05 7.96 25.95
N ILE A 134 0.59 8.39 27.05
CA ILE A 134 1.90 7.87 27.49
C ILE A 134 1.85 6.37 27.69
N LYS A 135 0.83 5.84 28.39
CA LYS A 135 0.71 4.40 28.65
C LYS A 135 0.59 3.60 27.35
N GLU A 136 -0.27 4.04 26.43
CA GLU A 136 -0.47 3.38 25.13
C GLU A 136 0.83 3.37 24.30
N TYR A 137 1.48 4.52 24.15
CA TYR A 137 2.70 4.60 23.35
C TYR A 137 3.91 3.95 24.03
N THR A 138 3.95 3.88 25.36
CA THR A 138 4.96 3.11 26.08
C THR A 138 4.82 1.62 25.77
N GLU A 139 3.58 1.12 25.66
CA GLU A 139 3.32 -0.26 25.24
C GLU A 139 3.71 -0.50 23.78
N LYS A 140 3.34 0.42 22.87
CA LYS A 140 3.78 0.37 21.46
C LYS A 140 5.30 0.47 21.31
N GLU A 141 5.97 1.21 22.19
CA GLU A 141 7.43 1.32 22.24
C GLU A 141 8.11 0.09 22.85
N LYS A 142 7.40 -0.99 23.17
CA LYS A 142 8.10 -2.21 23.60
C LYS A 142 8.72 -2.98 22.44
N THR A 143 8.07 -2.97 21.29
CA THR A 143 8.50 -3.71 20.10
C THR A 143 9.25 -2.82 19.10
N PHE A 144 8.74 -1.62 18.81
CA PHE A 144 9.32 -0.70 17.83
C PHE A 144 9.79 0.62 18.45
N TYR A 145 10.83 1.25 17.89
CA TYR A 145 11.09 2.67 18.13
C TYR A 145 10.11 3.50 17.31
N ASN A 146 9.53 4.49 17.99
CA ASN A 146 8.67 5.47 17.35
C ASN A 146 9.39 6.81 17.33
N TYR A 147 9.19 7.59 16.28
CA TYR A 147 9.60 8.98 16.23
C TYR A 147 8.38 9.88 16.30
N VAL A 148 8.62 11.15 16.59
CA VAL A 148 7.62 12.20 16.59
C VAL A 148 8.14 13.41 15.85
N TYR A 149 7.44 13.80 14.78
CA TYR A 149 7.56 15.13 14.22
C TYR A 149 6.71 16.07 15.05
N TYR A 150 7.31 17.07 15.68
CA TYR A 150 6.59 18.03 16.49
C TYR A 150 6.93 19.47 16.15
N PHE A 151 5.95 20.36 16.33
CA PHE A 151 6.09 21.78 16.10
C PHE A 151 5.30 22.56 17.13
N ASN A 152 5.72 23.81 17.35
CA ASN A 152 4.98 24.77 18.16
C ASN A 152 4.23 25.72 17.23
N ALA A 153 2.97 26.00 17.53
CA ALA A 153 2.18 26.95 16.77
C ALA A 153 1.17 27.68 17.65
N ASP A 154 0.95 28.95 17.36
CA ASP A 154 -0.06 29.76 18.02
C ASP A 154 -1.43 29.46 17.41
N PHE A 155 -2.28 28.81 18.18
CA PHE A 155 -3.65 28.52 17.80
C PHE A 155 -4.53 29.68 18.26
N LYS A 156 -5.44 30.13 17.40
CA LYS A 156 -6.49 31.09 17.79
C LYS A 156 -7.69 30.33 18.36
N GLN A 157 -8.52 31.02 19.12
CA GLN A 157 -9.85 30.50 19.46
C GLN A 157 -10.66 30.24 18.19
N GLY A 158 -11.36 29.11 18.14
CA GLY A 158 -12.09 28.64 16.95
C GLY A 158 -11.20 27.84 15.99
N GLU A 159 -11.38 28.05 14.69
CA GLU A 159 -10.80 27.18 13.67
C GLU A 159 -9.32 27.44 13.38
N ASN A 160 -8.52 26.37 13.39
CA ASN A 160 -7.11 26.38 13.01
C ASN A 160 -6.86 25.31 11.95
N VAL A 161 -6.16 25.69 10.88
CA VAL A 161 -5.82 24.79 9.77
C VAL A 161 -4.39 24.30 9.94
N VAL A 162 -4.19 22.99 9.94
CA VAL A 162 -2.85 22.36 9.94
C VAL A 162 -2.74 21.49 8.70
N GLU A 163 -1.67 21.65 7.94
CA GLU A 163 -1.41 20.86 6.74
C GLU A 163 -0.03 20.23 6.82
N HIS A 164 0.04 18.91 6.62
CA HIS A 164 1.29 18.17 6.46
C HIS A 164 1.44 17.69 5.03
N SER A 165 2.67 17.75 4.52
CA SER A 165 3.05 17.10 3.27
C SER A 165 4.34 16.32 3.46
N TYR A 166 4.39 15.08 2.98
CA TYR A 166 5.58 14.24 3.07
C TYR A 166 5.54 13.11 2.03
N PHE A 167 6.67 12.44 1.88
CA PHE A 167 6.81 11.23 1.09
C PHE A 167 7.25 10.08 1.99
N TYR A 168 6.69 8.89 1.76
CA TYR A 168 7.19 7.65 2.35
C TYR A 168 7.17 6.50 1.34
N THR A 169 8.04 5.51 1.52
CA THR A 169 8.26 4.45 0.53
C THR A 169 7.17 3.39 0.53
N GLY A 170 6.53 3.16 1.69
CA GLY A 170 5.72 1.97 1.96
C GLY A 170 6.60 0.73 2.13
N SER A 171 6.03 -0.33 2.68
CA SER A 171 6.68 -1.63 2.80
C SER A 171 6.49 -2.43 1.52
N TYR A 172 7.48 -3.15 1.03
CA TYR A 172 7.38 -3.83 -0.26
C TYR A 172 8.13 -5.14 -0.32
N GLY A 173 7.55 -6.11 -1.02
CA GLY A 173 8.22 -7.33 -1.42
C GLY A 173 8.33 -7.44 -2.93
N ILE A 174 8.65 -8.65 -3.39
CA ILE A 174 8.73 -8.96 -4.83
C ILE A 174 7.37 -8.78 -5.53
N TYR A 175 6.27 -9.06 -4.81
CA TYR A 175 4.94 -9.12 -5.42
C TYR A 175 4.11 -7.84 -5.26
N GLU A 176 4.30 -7.11 -4.17
CA GLU A 176 3.43 -6.00 -3.82
C GLU A 176 4.13 -4.96 -2.96
N ARG A 177 3.46 -3.82 -2.82
CA ARG A 177 3.87 -2.73 -1.93
C ARG A 177 2.69 -2.20 -1.15
N ASP A 178 2.84 -2.18 0.16
CA ASP A 178 1.85 -1.78 1.12
C ASP A 178 2.04 -0.36 1.62
N PHE A 179 0.91 0.29 1.84
CA PHE A 179 0.81 1.66 2.29
C PHE A 179 -0.22 1.71 3.41
N GLU A 180 0.26 1.87 4.62
CA GLU A 180 -0.56 2.14 5.79
C GLU A 180 -0.70 3.64 6.03
N TYR A 181 -1.86 4.04 6.55
CA TYR A 181 -2.09 5.36 7.11
C TYR A 181 -2.96 5.25 8.37
N VAL A 182 -2.41 5.64 9.52
CA VAL A 182 -3.13 5.58 10.79
C VAL A 182 -4.22 6.65 10.85
N VAL A 183 -5.48 6.28 11.00
CA VAL A 183 -6.63 7.18 11.21
C VAL A 183 -7.30 6.95 12.57
N THR A 184 -6.98 5.86 13.27
CA THR A 184 -7.56 5.49 14.56
C THR A 184 -7.22 6.47 15.70
N THR A 185 -6.20 7.31 15.53
CA THR A 185 -5.86 8.38 16.50
C THR A 185 -6.94 9.46 16.61
N ILE A 186 -7.92 9.51 15.69
CA ILE A 186 -9.16 10.29 15.83
C ILE A 186 -9.83 10.05 17.19
N SER A 187 -9.77 8.82 17.71
CA SER A 187 -10.34 8.44 19.01
C SER A 187 -9.71 9.16 20.21
N LYS A 188 -8.53 9.79 20.03
CA LYS A 188 -7.80 10.53 21.06
C LYS A 188 -8.25 12.00 21.17
N TRP A 189 -8.94 12.53 20.17
CA TRP A 189 -9.40 13.92 20.12
C TRP A 189 -10.75 14.13 20.80
N LYS A 190 -11.09 15.40 21.08
CA LYS A 190 -12.42 15.75 21.61
C LYS A 190 -13.49 15.26 20.63
N ASN A 191 -14.58 14.71 21.17
CA ASN A 191 -15.69 14.05 20.47
C ASN A 191 -15.37 12.68 19.86
N LYS A 192 -14.08 12.28 19.79
CA LYS A 192 -13.64 10.98 19.24
C LYS A 192 -14.13 10.70 17.81
N THR A 193 -14.39 11.77 17.07
CA THR A 193 -14.94 11.72 15.73
C THR A 193 -14.48 12.93 14.92
N VAL A 194 -14.46 12.80 13.60
CA VAL A 194 -14.27 13.91 12.66
C VAL A 194 -15.61 14.25 12.03
N GLU A 195 -16.05 15.50 12.15
CA GLU A 195 -17.35 15.92 11.62
C GLU A 195 -17.43 15.79 10.09
N ASP A 196 -16.34 16.08 9.38
CA ASP A 196 -16.22 16.02 7.91
C ASP A 196 -14.92 15.32 7.49
N PHE A 197 -15.02 14.07 7.03
CA PHE A 197 -13.87 13.27 6.65
C PHE A 197 -13.86 13.00 5.13
N GLU A 198 -12.69 13.18 4.52
CA GLU A 198 -12.40 12.81 3.15
C GLU A 198 -11.02 12.12 3.06
N ILE A 199 -10.99 10.95 2.43
CA ILE A 199 -9.74 10.33 1.95
C ILE A 199 -9.83 10.18 0.44
N GLU A 200 -8.83 10.68 -0.26
CA GLU A 200 -8.71 10.60 -1.72
C GLU A 200 -7.39 9.93 -2.09
N VAL A 201 -7.49 8.86 -2.88
CA VAL A 201 -6.35 8.07 -3.34
C VAL A 201 -6.20 8.24 -4.85
N HIS A 202 -5.00 8.62 -5.28
CA HIS A 202 -4.58 8.75 -6.67
C HIS A 202 -3.61 7.60 -6.99
N PRO A 203 -4.12 6.40 -7.36
CA PRO A 203 -3.28 5.23 -7.62
C PRO A 203 -2.62 5.26 -9.01
N GLY A 204 -2.83 6.31 -9.80
CA GLY A 204 -2.42 6.33 -11.20
C GLY A 204 -3.07 5.18 -11.98
N ASN A 205 -2.27 4.45 -12.75
CA ASN A 205 -2.71 3.25 -13.47
C ASN A 205 -2.25 1.94 -12.78
N TYR A 206 -1.85 1.99 -11.51
CA TYR A 206 -1.53 0.75 -10.79
C TYR A 206 -2.80 -0.06 -10.52
N PHE A 207 -2.66 -1.39 -10.46
CA PHE A 207 -3.71 -2.25 -9.93
C PHE A 207 -3.54 -2.31 -8.41
N VAL A 208 -4.57 -1.93 -7.66
CA VAL A 208 -4.47 -1.76 -6.20
C VAL A 208 -5.60 -2.46 -5.46
N LYS A 209 -5.31 -2.85 -4.22
CA LYS A 209 -6.27 -3.30 -3.21
C LYS A 209 -6.52 -2.15 -2.23
N LEU A 210 -7.79 -1.92 -1.89
CA LEU A 210 -8.26 -0.91 -0.95
C LEU A 210 -9.07 -1.58 0.16
N PRO A 211 -9.16 -0.93 1.34
CA PRO A 211 -9.88 -1.52 2.46
C PRO A 211 -11.39 -1.50 2.17
N TYR A 212 -12.06 -2.57 2.59
CA TYR A 212 -13.51 -2.69 2.51
C TYR A 212 -14.24 -1.93 3.63
N SER A 213 -13.56 -1.71 4.75
CA SER A 213 -14.10 -1.13 5.98
C SER A 213 -13.01 -0.38 6.74
N PHE A 214 -13.40 0.60 7.56
CA PHE A 214 -12.58 1.21 8.62
C PHE A 214 -13.03 0.76 10.03
N TRP A 215 -13.78 -0.33 10.11
CA TRP A 215 -14.39 -0.83 11.33
C TRP A 215 -14.25 -2.35 11.47
N LYS A 216 -14.04 -2.78 12.72
CA LYS A 216 -13.94 -4.19 13.16
C LYS A 216 -15.15 -5.05 12.83
N ASP A 217 -16.32 -4.43 12.69
CA ASP A 217 -17.57 -5.08 12.31
C ASP A 217 -17.73 -5.24 10.78
N ASN A 218 -16.69 -4.91 10.00
CA ASN A 218 -16.67 -4.96 8.55
C ASN A 218 -17.80 -4.13 7.90
N LYS A 219 -18.15 -2.99 8.49
CA LYS A 219 -19.07 -2.06 7.84
C LYS A 219 -18.49 -1.54 6.51
N LYS A 220 -19.17 -1.89 5.41
CA LYS A 220 -18.80 -1.47 4.04
C LYS A 220 -18.63 0.05 3.94
N ILE A 221 -17.53 0.49 3.32
CA ILE A 221 -17.39 1.85 2.80
C ILE A 221 -17.77 1.95 1.32
N ASN A 222 -18.33 3.10 0.96
CA ASN A 222 -18.74 3.41 -0.40
C ASN A 222 -17.67 4.28 -1.06
N TRP A 223 -16.64 3.62 -1.61
CA TRP A 223 -15.66 4.30 -2.45
C TRP A 223 -16.32 4.80 -3.75
N GLU A 224 -15.93 6.00 -4.16
CA GLU A 224 -16.40 6.66 -5.37
C GLU A 224 -15.22 6.88 -6.32
N ILE A 225 -15.32 6.37 -7.56
CA ILE A 225 -14.36 6.72 -8.61
C ILE A 225 -14.64 8.16 -9.08
N VAL A 226 -13.62 9.00 -9.02
CA VAL A 226 -13.60 10.33 -9.64
C VAL A 226 -12.73 10.26 -10.88
N GLY A 227 -13.34 9.88 -12.01
CA GLY A 227 -12.62 9.64 -13.26
C GLY A 227 -13.19 8.44 -14.01
N LYS A 228 -12.31 7.63 -14.60
CA LYS A 228 -12.68 6.40 -15.31
C LYS A 228 -11.84 5.24 -14.82
N GLY A 229 -12.46 4.08 -14.66
CA GLY A 229 -11.79 2.88 -14.21
C GLY A 229 -12.79 1.79 -13.86
N LYS A 230 -12.26 0.75 -13.22
CA LYS A 230 -12.97 -0.44 -12.81
C LYS A 230 -12.75 -0.63 -11.31
N MET A 231 -13.81 -0.96 -10.60
CA MET A 231 -13.78 -1.29 -9.17
C MET A 231 -14.61 -2.54 -8.96
N VAL A 232 -14.06 -3.50 -8.21
CA VAL A 232 -14.78 -4.70 -7.77
C VAL A 232 -14.72 -4.76 -6.26
N THR A 233 -15.88 -4.90 -5.64
CA THR A 233 -16.00 -5.06 -4.18
C THR A 233 -16.32 -6.51 -3.83
N ILE A 234 -15.53 -7.10 -2.94
CA ILE A 234 -15.76 -8.43 -2.37
C ILE A 234 -15.98 -8.25 -0.87
N ALA A 235 -17.15 -8.64 -0.37
CA ALA A 235 -17.48 -8.52 1.06
C ALA A 235 -16.82 -9.65 1.87
N SER A 236 -16.59 -9.40 3.16
CA SER A 236 -16.20 -10.45 4.11
C SER A 236 -17.27 -11.54 4.17
N THR A 237 -16.85 -12.80 4.20
CA THR A 237 -17.72 -13.99 4.35
C THR A 237 -17.60 -14.64 5.72
N LYS A 238 -16.57 -14.27 6.49
CA LYS A 238 -16.23 -14.81 7.80
C LYS A 238 -16.11 -13.70 8.84
N LYS A 239 -16.06 -14.08 10.12
CA LYS A 239 -15.81 -13.13 11.21
C LYS A 239 -14.36 -12.68 11.19
N SER A 240 -14.11 -11.47 11.65
CA SER A 240 -12.76 -10.88 11.69
C SER A 240 -11.77 -11.61 12.61
N ASN A 241 -12.25 -12.47 13.51
CA ASN A 241 -11.43 -13.26 14.43
C ASN A 241 -11.39 -14.77 14.08
N ASP A 242 -11.82 -15.15 12.88
CA ASP A 242 -11.76 -16.53 12.40
C ASP A 242 -10.31 -16.85 11.95
N GLU A 243 -9.56 -17.57 12.78
CA GLU A 243 -8.14 -17.86 12.53
C GLU A 243 -7.92 -18.76 11.30
N ASP A 244 -8.92 -19.57 10.95
CA ASP A 244 -8.88 -20.47 9.78
C ASP A 244 -9.27 -19.76 8.48
N ALA A 245 -9.81 -18.53 8.56
CA ALA A 245 -10.23 -17.75 7.41
C ALA A 245 -9.08 -16.93 6.83
N THR A 246 -9.04 -16.85 5.49
CA THR A 246 -8.11 -15.97 4.78
C THR A 246 -8.41 -14.49 5.09
N GLY A 247 -7.41 -13.61 4.91
CA GLY A 247 -7.60 -12.17 5.10
C GLY A 247 -8.75 -11.59 4.26
N LEU A 248 -8.93 -12.08 3.02
CA LEU A 248 -10.04 -11.73 2.15
C LEU A 248 -11.39 -12.07 2.78
N GLU A 249 -11.53 -13.30 3.29
CA GLU A 249 -12.78 -13.78 3.91
C GLU A 249 -13.11 -13.02 5.19
N ARG A 250 -12.07 -12.67 5.97
CA ARG A 250 -12.21 -11.95 7.23
C ARG A 250 -12.59 -10.49 7.07
N TYR A 251 -11.98 -9.77 6.14
CA TYR A 251 -12.08 -8.31 6.09
C TYR A 251 -12.80 -7.78 4.85
N GLY A 252 -12.96 -8.61 3.81
CA GLY A 252 -13.36 -8.15 2.49
C GLY A 252 -12.28 -7.30 1.84
N ILE A 253 -12.48 -6.95 0.56
CA ILE A 253 -11.51 -6.16 -0.19
C ILE A 253 -12.14 -5.40 -1.35
N ILE A 254 -11.46 -4.35 -1.78
CA ILE A 254 -11.81 -3.63 -3.01
C ILE A 254 -10.63 -3.66 -3.96
N TYR A 255 -10.84 -4.23 -5.14
CA TYR A 255 -9.87 -4.19 -6.22
C TYR A 255 -10.17 -3.02 -7.14
N LEU A 256 -9.15 -2.25 -7.49
CA LEU A 256 -9.28 -1.02 -8.26
C LEU A 256 -8.21 -0.95 -9.36
N LYS A 257 -8.68 -0.62 -10.57
CA LYS A 257 -7.83 -0.27 -11.72
C LYS A 257 -8.40 0.99 -12.36
N LEU A 258 -7.69 2.11 -12.29
CA LEU A 258 -8.12 3.36 -12.90
C LEU A 258 -7.47 3.55 -14.28
N ASP A 259 -8.24 4.06 -15.22
CA ASP A 259 -7.71 4.59 -16.49
C ASP A 259 -7.19 6.02 -16.27
N ASN A 260 -7.88 6.80 -15.42
CA ASN A 260 -7.49 8.13 -14.97
C ASN A 260 -8.30 8.55 -13.73
N GLY A 261 -7.77 9.54 -13.02
CA GLY A 261 -8.43 10.18 -11.90
C GLY A 261 -8.05 9.59 -10.54
N SER A 262 -8.99 9.62 -9.61
CA SER A 262 -8.81 9.19 -8.24
C SER A 262 -9.98 8.33 -7.78
N VAL A 263 -9.85 7.76 -6.58
CA VAL A 263 -10.94 7.16 -5.84
C VAL A 263 -11.04 7.88 -4.49
N ARG A 264 -12.23 8.12 -4.00
CA ARG A 264 -12.42 8.82 -2.72
C ARG A 264 -13.49 8.18 -1.86
N TYR A 265 -13.39 8.42 -0.57
CA TYR A 265 -14.44 8.15 0.40
C TYR A 265 -14.70 9.44 1.21
N ARG A 266 -15.98 9.79 1.35
CA ARG A 266 -16.44 10.96 2.09
C ARG A 266 -17.51 10.54 3.09
N THR A 267 -17.42 11.05 4.30
CA THR A 267 -18.45 10.79 5.31
C THR A 267 -18.50 11.88 6.37
N LYS A 268 -19.61 11.91 7.12
CA LYS A 268 -19.78 12.77 8.29
C LYS A 268 -19.66 11.94 9.56
N ASN A 269 -19.20 12.57 10.64
CA ASN A 269 -19.05 11.93 11.95
C ASN A 269 -18.25 10.62 11.86
N PHE A 270 -17.09 10.69 11.20
CA PHE A 270 -16.20 9.55 11.01
C PHE A 270 -15.56 9.17 12.34
N SER A 271 -15.62 7.89 12.69
CA SER A 271 -15.05 7.33 13.92
C SER A 271 -14.54 5.92 13.62
N PRO A 272 -13.34 5.78 13.03
CA PRO A 272 -12.78 4.49 12.64
C PRO A 272 -12.32 3.68 13.86
N SER A 273 -12.24 2.37 13.69
CA SER A 273 -11.59 1.45 14.64
C SER A 273 -10.50 0.58 13.99
N GLU A 274 -10.29 0.77 12.69
CA GLU A 274 -9.22 0.18 11.89
C GLU A 274 -8.57 1.28 11.05
N ASP A 275 -7.28 1.11 10.77
CA ASP A 275 -6.47 2.05 10.00
C ASP A 275 -6.63 1.86 8.49
N PHE A 276 -6.13 2.82 7.71
CA PHE A 276 -6.14 2.70 6.25
C PHE A 276 -5.01 1.78 5.81
N TYR A 277 -5.32 0.81 4.97
CA TYR A 277 -4.33 -0.06 4.35
C TYR A 277 -4.62 -0.21 2.85
N MET A 278 -3.64 0.11 2.02
CA MET A 278 -3.70 -0.06 0.57
C MET A 278 -2.49 -0.85 0.09
N THR A 279 -2.72 -1.74 -0.86
CA THR A 279 -1.66 -2.48 -1.51
C THR A 279 -1.60 -2.16 -3.00
N ARG A 280 -0.41 -1.82 -3.50
CA ARG A 280 -0.07 -1.79 -4.92
C ARG A 280 0.39 -3.19 -5.34
N MET A 281 -0.27 -3.76 -6.35
CA MET A 281 0.08 -5.07 -6.87
C MET A 281 1.12 -4.91 -7.99
N ASP A 282 2.38 -5.22 -7.68
CA ASP A 282 3.50 -5.10 -8.62
C ASP A 282 3.61 -6.36 -9.51
N ASN A 283 3.25 -7.53 -8.96
CA ASN A 283 3.16 -8.78 -9.70
C ASN A 283 1.73 -9.34 -9.64
N ILE A 284 0.93 -9.04 -10.67
CA ILE A 284 -0.47 -9.49 -10.75
C ILE A 284 -0.56 -11.01 -10.76
N LEU A 285 0.36 -11.71 -11.44
CA LEU A 285 0.39 -13.18 -11.54
C LEU A 285 0.67 -13.83 -10.19
N GLY A 286 1.54 -13.23 -9.37
CA GLY A 286 1.95 -13.75 -8.06
C GLY A 286 0.79 -14.03 -7.10
N PHE A 287 -0.32 -13.30 -7.25
CA PHE A 287 -1.53 -13.42 -6.41
C PHE A 287 -2.63 -14.33 -6.97
N GLU A 288 -2.32 -15.17 -7.96
CA GLU A 288 -3.27 -16.10 -8.58
C GLU A 288 -4.16 -16.82 -7.55
N TYR A 289 -3.55 -17.40 -6.52
CA TYR A 289 -4.25 -18.18 -5.48
C TYR A 289 -5.26 -17.36 -4.67
N GLY A 290 -5.05 -16.04 -4.56
CA GLY A 290 -5.93 -15.12 -3.82
C GLY A 290 -7.11 -14.60 -4.65
N TYR A 291 -7.13 -14.88 -5.95
CA TYR A 291 -8.18 -14.40 -6.83
C TYR A 291 -9.40 -15.32 -6.88
N PRO A 292 -10.61 -14.74 -6.94
CA PRO A 292 -11.83 -15.53 -7.08
C PRO A 292 -11.91 -16.20 -8.45
N GLU A 293 -12.53 -17.38 -8.47
CA GLU A 293 -12.88 -18.08 -9.70
C GLU A 293 -14.02 -17.38 -10.46
N GLY A 294 -14.00 -17.53 -11.79
CA GLY A 294 -15.07 -17.03 -12.64
C GLY A 294 -15.14 -15.50 -12.72
N LYS A 295 -16.37 -14.95 -12.72
CA LYS A 295 -16.60 -13.50 -12.80
C LYS A 295 -17.19 -12.97 -11.50
N VAL A 296 -16.59 -11.90 -10.98
CA VAL A 296 -17.11 -11.13 -9.86
C VAL A 296 -17.44 -9.72 -10.36
N GLN A 297 -18.69 -9.31 -10.19
CA GLN A 297 -19.21 -8.02 -10.70
C GLN A 297 -18.89 -7.79 -12.18
N GLY A 298 -18.96 -8.86 -12.99
CA GLY A 298 -18.73 -8.81 -14.44
C GLY A 298 -17.28 -8.97 -14.90
N TYR A 299 -16.31 -8.94 -13.97
CA TYR A 299 -14.89 -9.03 -14.29
C TYR A 299 -14.28 -10.37 -13.88
N LYS A 300 -13.34 -10.85 -14.70
CA LYS A 300 -12.43 -11.94 -14.35
C LYS A 300 -11.22 -11.40 -13.60
N PHE A 301 -10.64 -12.24 -12.75
CA PHE A 301 -9.34 -11.99 -12.13
C PHE A 301 -8.26 -12.88 -12.73
N LYS A 302 -8.61 -14.15 -12.93
CA LYS A 302 -7.76 -15.17 -13.55
C LYS A 302 -8.56 -16.04 -14.52
N ASP A 303 -7.85 -16.90 -15.23
CA ASP A 303 -8.38 -17.96 -16.07
C ASP A 303 -7.32 -19.06 -16.24
N LYS A 304 -7.67 -20.13 -16.98
CA LYS A 304 -6.74 -21.24 -17.23
C LYS A 304 -5.38 -20.81 -17.82
N TYR A 305 -5.32 -19.73 -18.61
CA TYR A 305 -4.04 -19.29 -19.18
C TYR A 305 -3.22 -18.48 -18.16
N PHE A 306 -3.89 -17.74 -17.28
CA PHE A 306 -3.28 -17.08 -16.14
C PHE A 306 -2.56 -18.10 -15.25
N GLU A 307 -3.21 -19.23 -14.96
CA GLU A 307 -2.66 -20.32 -14.15
C GLU A 307 -1.43 -20.95 -14.82
N ILE A 308 -1.54 -21.32 -16.10
CA ILE A 308 -0.41 -21.83 -16.89
C ILE A 308 0.77 -20.86 -16.85
N LEU A 309 0.51 -19.56 -17.05
CA LEU A 309 1.56 -18.54 -17.01
C LEU A 309 2.19 -18.42 -15.63
N ARG A 310 1.40 -18.49 -14.56
CA ARG A 310 1.92 -18.43 -13.20
C ARG A 310 2.86 -19.60 -12.90
N GLU A 311 2.58 -20.79 -13.43
CA GLU A 311 3.44 -21.97 -13.27
C GLU A 311 4.77 -21.82 -14.01
N VAL A 312 4.75 -21.24 -15.21
CA VAL A 312 5.92 -21.21 -16.10
C VAL A 312 6.67 -19.88 -16.14
N ALA A 313 6.14 -18.81 -15.51
CA ALA A 313 6.72 -17.45 -15.56
C ALA A 313 8.16 -17.35 -15.06
N TYR A 314 8.62 -18.33 -14.25
CA TYR A 314 9.98 -18.36 -13.70
C TYR A 314 10.75 -19.63 -14.11
N SER A 315 10.18 -20.41 -15.02
CA SER A 315 10.82 -21.60 -15.57
C SER A 315 11.85 -21.25 -16.64
N ASN A 316 12.76 -22.19 -16.91
CA ASN A 316 13.65 -22.05 -18.06
C ASN A 316 12.89 -22.21 -19.38
N HIS A 317 13.47 -21.71 -20.46
CA HIS A 317 12.85 -21.71 -21.79
C HIS A 317 12.35 -23.09 -22.24
N SER A 318 13.12 -24.16 -22.02
CA SER A 318 12.72 -25.51 -22.41
C SER A 318 11.49 -26.02 -21.66
N GLU A 319 11.36 -25.72 -20.37
CA GLU A 319 10.19 -26.06 -19.56
C GLU A 319 8.95 -25.27 -19.99
N ILE A 320 9.12 -23.99 -20.34
CA ILE A 320 8.04 -23.18 -20.90
C ILE A 320 7.56 -23.81 -22.22
N VAL A 321 8.48 -24.14 -23.14
CA VAL A 321 8.14 -24.80 -24.41
C VAL A 321 7.40 -26.12 -24.17
N ASP A 322 7.90 -26.95 -23.27
CA ASP A 322 7.29 -28.26 -22.98
C ASP A 322 5.86 -28.13 -22.43
N SER A 323 5.65 -27.16 -21.55
CA SER A 323 4.34 -26.88 -20.93
C SER A 323 3.31 -26.35 -21.92
N LEU A 324 3.76 -25.56 -22.91
CA LEU A 324 2.87 -24.91 -23.88
C LEU A 324 2.66 -25.74 -25.16
N LYS A 325 3.51 -26.75 -25.46
CA LYS A 325 3.54 -27.46 -26.76
C LYS A 325 2.25 -28.17 -27.16
N ASN A 326 1.35 -28.44 -26.22
CA ASN A 326 0.09 -29.16 -26.47
C ASN A 326 -1.12 -28.22 -26.60
N LEU A 327 -0.95 -26.91 -26.40
CA LEU A 327 -2.04 -25.92 -26.51
C LEU A 327 -2.46 -25.70 -27.96
N SER A 328 -3.74 -25.45 -28.25
CA SER A 328 -4.15 -25.11 -29.62
C SER A 328 -3.53 -23.80 -30.11
N ASP A 329 -3.49 -23.55 -31.42
CA ASP A 329 -2.89 -22.31 -31.95
C ASP A 329 -3.61 -21.05 -31.45
N LYS A 330 -4.92 -21.17 -31.18
CA LYS A 330 -5.73 -20.13 -30.55
C LYS A 330 -5.36 -19.90 -29.09
N ASP A 331 -5.16 -20.97 -28.33
CA ASP A 331 -4.72 -20.91 -26.93
C ASP A 331 -3.32 -20.26 -26.83
N LEU A 332 -2.40 -20.70 -27.68
CA LEU A 332 -1.05 -20.12 -27.81
C LEU A 332 -1.11 -18.62 -28.14
N ASP A 333 -2.08 -18.20 -28.97
CA ASP A 333 -2.24 -16.78 -29.30
C ASP A 333 -2.62 -15.93 -28.09
N ILE A 334 -3.47 -16.45 -27.19
CA ILE A 334 -3.82 -15.78 -25.95
C ILE A 334 -2.61 -15.73 -25.01
N VAL A 335 -1.94 -16.87 -24.79
CA VAL A 335 -0.76 -16.98 -23.91
C VAL A 335 0.35 -16.02 -24.35
N ARG A 336 0.66 -15.97 -25.64
CA ARG A 336 1.66 -15.05 -26.21
C ARG A 336 1.36 -13.59 -25.92
N ASN A 337 0.08 -13.20 -25.89
CA ASN A 337 -0.34 -11.80 -25.72
C ASN A 337 -0.61 -11.41 -24.26
N TYR A 338 -0.54 -12.35 -23.32
CA TYR A 338 -0.79 -12.08 -21.91
C TYR A 338 0.25 -11.13 -21.27
N PRO A 339 1.58 -11.30 -21.49
CA PRO A 339 2.57 -10.37 -20.96
C PRO A 339 2.33 -8.92 -21.44
N TYR A 340 1.93 -8.77 -22.70
CA TYR A 340 1.56 -7.49 -23.28
C TYR A 340 0.31 -6.91 -22.63
N ALA A 341 -0.71 -7.74 -22.35
CA ALA A 341 -1.91 -7.30 -21.66
C ALA A 341 -1.61 -6.83 -20.22
N LEU A 342 -0.81 -7.57 -19.46
CA LEU A 342 -0.38 -7.20 -18.11
C LEU A 342 0.35 -5.84 -18.10
N ALA A 343 1.17 -5.59 -19.12
CA ALA A 343 1.85 -4.30 -19.33
C ALA A 343 0.94 -3.17 -19.85
N GLY A 344 -0.35 -3.45 -20.11
CA GLY A 344 -1.32 -2.46 -20.58
C GLY A 344 -1.26 -2.18 -22.09
N TYR A 345 -0.87 -3.15 -22.92
CA TYR A 345 -0.83 -2.99 -24.38
C TYR A 345 -2.23 -2.73 -24.96
N ASN A 346 -2.35 -1.73 -25.82
CA ASN A 346 -3.59 -1.39 -26.50
C ASN A 346 -3.76 -2.18 -27.82
N PHE A 347 -4.42 -3.34 -27.73
CA PHE A 347 -4.65 -4.23 -28.87
C PHE A 347 -5.53 -3.58 -29.95
N ALA A 348 -5.03 -3.56 -31.20
CA ALA A 348 -5.84 -3.20 -32.37
C ALA A 348 -6.77 -4.34 -32.79
N ARG A 349 -6.33 -5.59 -32.57
CA ARG A 349 -7.12 -6.81 -32.80
C ARG A 349 -8.33 -6.85 -31.85
N LYS A 350 -9.53 -6.87 -32.43
CA LYS A 350 -10.80 -6.77 -31.69
C LYS A 350 -11.03 -7.97 -30.78
N ASP A 351 -10.64 -9.15 -31.21
CA ASP A 351 -10.74 -10.40 -30.46
C ASP A 351 -9.87 -10.39 -29.21
N LEU A 352 -8.59 -10.01 -29.33
CA LEU A 352 -7.68 -9.87 -28.18
C LEU A 352 -8.13 -8.75 -27.24
N LYS A 353 -8.51 -7.60 -27.79
CA LYS A 353 -9.05 -6.49 -26.98
C LYS A 353 -10.29 -6.92 -26.21
N SER A 354 -11.23 -7.59 -26.87
CA SER A 354 -12.45 -8.10 -26.23
C SER A 354 -12.14 -9.16 -25.17
N TYR A 355 -11.12 -10.00 -25.41
CA TYR A 355 -10.67 -11.02 -24.48
C TYR A 355 -10.13 -10.41 -23.19
N PHE A 356 -9.09 -9.58 -23.29
CA PHE A 356 -8.42 -9.00 -22.13
C PHE A 356 -9.26 -7.95 -21.41
N SER A 357 -10.20 -7.29 -22.10
CA SER A 357 -11.14 -6.35 -21.45
C SER A 357 -12.05 -7.01 -20.40
N GLN A 358 -12.16 -8.33 -20.39
CA GLN A 358 -12.89 -9.07 -19.36
C GLN A 358 -12.19 -9.02 -17.98
N PHE A 359 -10.89 -8.74 -17.94
CA PHE A 359 -10.11 -8.75 -16.70
C PHE A 359 -10.17 -7.41 -15.98
N ILE A 360 -10.22 -7.48 -14.65
CA ILE A 360 -10.25 -6.28 -13.80
C ILE A 360 -8.94 -5.48 -13.87
N TRP A 361 -7.81 -6.17 -13.94
CA TRP A 361 -6.47 -5.58 -13.94
C TRP A 361 -6.05 -5.01 -15.29
N TYR A 362 -6.68 -5.43 -16.39
CA TYR A 362 -6.33 -4.95 -17.74
C TYR A 362 -6.90 -3.55 -17.99
N SER A 363 -6.02 -2.59 -18.24
CA SER A 363 -6.37 -1.28 -18.79
C SER A 363 -5.39 -0.92 -19.92
N PRO A 364 -5.87 -0.62 -21.14
CA PRO A 364 -5.00 -0.27 -22.26
C PRO A 364 -4.40 1.14 -22.08
N VAL A 365 -3.07 1.23 -22.09
CA VAL A 365 -2.31 2.46 -21.89
C VAL A 365 -1.70 2.97 -23.19
N SER A 366 -0.98 2.08 -23.89
CA SER A 366 -0.15 2.46 -25.03
C SER A 366 0.07 1.26 -25.95
N LYS A 367 0.49 1.53 -27.20
CA LYS A 367 1.06 0.49 -28.07
C LYS A 367 2.55 0.23 -27.79
N ASN A 368 3.20 1.16 -27.09
CA ASN A 368 4.59 1.03 -26.68
C ASN A 368 4.60 0.78 -25.17
N VAL A 369 4.66 -0.50 -24.79
CA VAL A 369 4.70 -0.94 -23.39
C VAL A 369 6.01 -1.65 -23.11
N LYS A 370 6.47 -1.57 -21.88
CA LYS A 370 7.61 -2.36 -21.39
C LYS A 370 7.06 -3.64 -20.76
N ILE A 371 7.48 -4.78 -21.27
CA ILE A 371 7.10 -6.09 -20.73
C ILE A 371 8.02 -6.39 -19.54
N ASP A 372 7.49 -7.14 -18.57
CA ASP A 372 8.30 -7.69 -17.49
C ASP A 372 9.33 -8.67 -18.09
N PRO A 373 10.64 -8.46 -17.87
CA PRO A 373 11.67 -9.37 -18.38
C PRO A 373 11.47 -10.84 -17.98
N ASN A 374 10.83 -11.11 -16.84
CA ASN A 374 10.51 -12.49 -16.43
C ASN A 374 9.48 -13.14 -17.37
N LEU A 375 8.68 -12.36 -18.08
CA LEU A 375 7.64 -12.83 -18.99
C LEU A 375 8.05 -12.75 -20.47
N ASP A 376 9.25 -12.24 -20.80
CA ASP A 376 9.70 -12.09 -22.18
C ASP A 376 9.84 -13.46 -22.89
N ASN A 377 10.31 -14.48 -22.17
CA ASN A 377 10.50 -15.84 -22.69
C ASN A 377 9.18 -16.50 -23.13
N ILE A 378 8.03 -16.05 -22.63
CA ILE A 378 6.72 -16.61 -22.98
C ILE A 378 6.44 -16.42 -24.48
N ALA A 379 6.69 -15.22 -25.00
CA ALA A 379 6.41 -14.93 -26.41
C ALA A 379 7.35 -15.73 -27.33
N GLU A 380 8.62 -15.82 -26.96
CA GLU A 380 9.64 -16.58 -27.70
C GLU A 380 9.33 -18.08 -27.73
N ALA A 381 8.96 -18.67 -26.58
CA ALA A 381 8.58 -20.08 -26.49
C ALA A 381 7.36 -20.40 -27.36
N VAL A 382 6.35 -19.52 -27.38
CA VAL A 382 5.19 -19.69 -28.26
C VAL A 382 5.57 -19.63 -29.74
N ASP A 383 6.43 -18.68 -30.11
CA ASP A 383 6.89 -18.53 -31.49
C ASP A 383 7.68 -19.77 -31.95
N GLU A 384 8.54 -20.34 -31.09
CA GLU A 384 9.25 -21.60 -31.36
C GLU A 384 8.29 -22.79 -31.58
N ILE A 385 7.26 -22.95 -30.73
CA ILE A 385 6.27 -24.03 -30.87
C ILE A 385 5.56 -23.93 -32.21
N ARG A 386 5.15 -22.71 -32.60
CA ARG A 386 4.48 -22.48 -33.89
C ARG A 386 5.39 -22.82 -35.06
N GLU A 387 6.65 -22.40 -35.02
CA GLU A 387 7.62 -22.77 -36.06
C GLU A 387 7.79 -24.28 -36.19
N LYS A 388 7.84 -25.01 -35.08
CA LYS A 388 7.99 -26.48 -35.08
C LYS A 388 6.74 -27.21 -35.61
N ARG A 389 5.55 -26.63 -35.48
CA ARG A 389 4.29 -27.23 -35.96
C ARG A 389 4.06 -27.10 -37.46
N TYR A 390 4.59 -26.03 -38.06
CA TYR A 390 4.36 -25.69 -39.46
C TYR A 390 5.62 -25.85 -40.34
N LYS A 391 6.71 -26.38 -39.77
CA LYS A 391 7.80 -27.02 -40.51
C LYS A 391 7.44 -28.48 -40.76
#